data_AF-A0A966ZEL3-F1
#
_entry.id   AF-A0A966ZEL3-F1
#
_cell.length_a   1.000
_cell.length_b   1.000
_cell.length_c   1.000
_cell.angle_alpha   90.00
_cell.angle_beta   90.00
_cell.angle_gamma   90.00
#
_symmetry.space_group_name_H-M   'P 1'
#
loop_
_entity.id
_entity.type
_entity.pdbx_description
1 polymer ?
#
loop_
_entity_poly.entity_id
_entity_poly.type
_entity_poly.pdbx_seq_one_letter_code
_entity_poly.pdbx_strand_id
1 'polypeptide(L)'
;MFNKRWLPVVAALTLLVPLSGAGPVYASFRCAAGCRTGILLRLEKTATGMKGVYVSLTDPDVAAYRVTLDAQGQIVQRERMRQGGGQMRIAPPPDPNAQPAVGRGGRGGGRGRGPLPANIPLAPPDASLRAGDWNTIEINLDANIVRNFLNQGGEIGGGIAEDDAGRYGPFALYVEGTGEVRFKDLSWKDLGLYVRTPEKTSPRFRQQKLSDFYYSWGAGAADFNHDGILDVVAGPYIYFGPDYMKSREVYMAHTSNPSTEYTQDVWMQFTADFTGDGWPDVINANFSGPDVGVNLYVNPRGENRRWDKFKVIPAYQSEIGVLRDVDGDGKPELVYMAQGFVRYAKPDPAKPTEPWVVHTISEAGFGTAHGIGVGDINGDGRMDITNAFGWWEQPVAGGGGSSGPEPWTYHPQAFARYGRNIMGGSVMGVYDVNGDGLNDVVTVLNVHGWGLAWYEQKRDSGTISFVQHMVMDDLATKNAGNVVFSQPHGSTFADVDGDGIPDFVVGKRYWSHRDDYLDPDPHGEAVLYYYKTVRNPKAPGGGELVPELINNHTGTGSDVFATDLNKDGAMDIVTTTRFGTFIFWGTPLPI
;
A
#
# COMPACT_ATOMS: atom_id res chain seq x y z
N MET A 1 14.31 -0.27 -20.21
CA MET A 1 15.42 -0.95 -19.51
C MET A 1 16.43 -1.42 -20.54
N PHE A 2 17.71 -1.11 -20.36
CA PHE A 2 18.78 -1.76 -21.11
C PHE A 2 19.32 -2.91 -20.25
N ASN A 3 19.27 -4.15 -20.76
CA ASN A 3 19.71 -5.33 -20.04
C ASN A 3 21.05 -5.81 -20.64
N LYS A 4 22.18 -5.51 -19.99
CA LYS A 4 23.49 -6.06 -20.39
C LYS A 4 23.81 -7.28 -19.51
N ARG A 5 23.78 -8.46 -20.13
CA ARG A 5 24.17 -9.73 -19.51
C ARG A 5 25.70 -9.86 -19.57
N TRP A 6 26.35 -9.71 -18.41
CA TRP A 6 27.76 -10.06 -18.11
C TRP A 6 28.85 -9.03 -18.45
N LEU A 7 29.60 -8.63 -17.42
CA LEU A 7 30.86 -7.90 -17.50
C LEU A 7 31.85 -8.50 -16.48
N PRO A 8 32.95 -9.17 -16.91
CA PRO A 8 34.08 -9.48 -16.04
C PRO A 8 34.90 -8.19 -15.79
N VAL A 9 35.25 -7.89 -14.54
CA VAL A 9 35.84 -6.60 -14.13
C VAL A 9 37.22 -6.80 -13.48
N VAL A 10 38.27 -6.12 -13.99
CA VAL A 10 39.67 -6.21 -13.52
C VAL A 10 40.32 -4.83 -13.28
N ALA A 11 39.56 -3.72 -13.24
CA ALA A 11 40.12 -2.38 -13.02
C ALA A 11 39.29 -1.53 -12.03
N ALA A 12 39.95 -0.53 -11.43
CA ALA A 12 39.43 0.31 -10.35
C ALA A 12 38.12 1.06 -10.69
N LEU A 13 37.94 1.41 -11.96
CA LEU A 13 36.77 2.07 -12.50
C LEU A 13 36.46 1.44 -13.86
N THR A 14 35.48 0.54 -13.93
CA THR A 14 35.32 -0.34 -15.11
C THR A 14 34.10 0.00 -15.96
N LEU A 15 33.13 0.75 -15.43
CA LEU A 15 31.98 1.20 -16.22
C LEU A 15 31.60 2.63 -15.83
N LEU A 16 32.14 3.61 -16.54
CA LEU A 16 31.54 4.93 -16.63
C LEU A 16 30.41 4.85 -17.63
N VAL A 17 29.18 4.92 -17.16
CA VAL A 17 28.01 5.07 -18.04
C VAL A 17 27.79 6.58 -18.19
N PRO A 18 28.16 7.21 -19.33
CA PRO A 18 27.94 8.64 -19.55
C PRO A 18 26.45 8.85 -19.83
N LEU A 19 25.63 8.80 -18.79
CA LEU A 19 24.22 9.10 -18.86
C LEU A 19 23.94 10.25 -17.91
N SER A 20 23.34 11.30 -18.48
CA SER A 20 22.98 12.55 -17.82
C SER A 20 21.74 12.43 -16.94
N GLY A 21 21.52 11.29 -16.28
CA GLY A 21 20.34 11.02 -15.49
C GLY A 21 20.72 10.29 -14.21
N ALA A 22 20.43 10.91 -13.06
CA ALA A 22 20.46 10.18 -11.81
C ALA A 22 19.18 9.39 -11.66
N GLY A 23 19.30 8.18 -11.13
CA GLY A 23 18.12 7.53 -10.58
C GLY A 23 18.40 6.17 -10.00
N PRO A 24 17.35 5.37 -9.70
CA PRO A 24 17.50 4.09 -9.03
C PRO A 24 18.54 3.29 -9.79
N VAL A 25 19.59 2.86 -9.12
CA VAL A 25 20.48 1.84 -9.65
C VAL A 25 20.08 0.55 -8.97
N TYR A 26 19.56 -0.39 -9.75
CA TYR A 26 19.34 -1.75 -9.29
C TYR A 26 20.43 -2.65 -9.84
N ALA A 27 20.99 -3.49 -8.99
CA ALA A 27 21.95 -4.50 -9.40
C ALA A 27 21.89 -5.73 -8.50
N SER A 28 22.22 -6.88 -9.07
CA SER A 28 22.69 -8.02 -8.29
C SER A 28 24.22 -8.02 -8.29
N PHE A 29 24.84 -8.20 -7.13
CA PHE A 29 26.30 -8.25 -6.99
C PHE A 29 26.78 -9.41 -6.12
N ARG A 30 28.00 -9.87 -6.37
CA ARG A 30 28.71 -10.87 -5.58
C ARG A 30 30.15 -10.41 -5.39
N CYS A 31 30.59 -10.37 -4.15
CA CYS A 31 31.91 -9.87 -3.76
C CYS A 31 32.68 -10.99 -3.05
N ALA A 32 33.75 -11.50 -3.68
CA ALA A 32 34.56 -12.61 -3.14
C ALA A 32 35.50 -12.16 -2.01
N ALA A 33 36.13 -13.09 -1.29
CA ALA A 33 37.09 -12.74 -0.24
C ALA A 33 38.19 -11.78 -0.75
N GLY A 34 38.45 -10.70 -0.01
CA GLY A 34 39.45 -9.67 -0.37
C GLY A 34 38.99 -8.65 -1.41
N CYS A 35 37.76 -8.74 -1.91
CA CYS A 35 37.16 -7.70 -2.75
C CYS A 35 36.83 -6.45 -1.93
N ARG A 36 36.74 -5.30 -2.60
CA ARG A 36 36.06 -4.10 -2.13
C ARG A 36 35.23 -3.57 -3.29
N THR A 37 33.96 -3.24 -3.05
CA THR A 37 33.06 -2.77 -4.10
C THR A 37 31.99 -1.83 -3.58
N GLY A 38 31.42 -1.08 -4.51
CA GLY A 38 30.29 -0.20 -4.28
C GLY A 38 29.83 0.47 -5.58
N ILE A 39 28.91 1.41 -5.44
CA ILE A 39 28.36 2.18 -6.55
C ILE A 39 28.65 3.66 -6.31
N LEU A 40 29.33 4.28 -7.27
CA LEU A 40 29.59 5.73 -7.31
C LEU A 40 28.43 6.41 -8.04
N LEU A 41 28.00 7.56 -7.54
CA LEU A 41 26.87 8.35 -8.02
C LEU A 41 27.27 9.82 -8.05
N ARG A 42 26.67 10.61 -8.96
CA ARG A 42 26.94 12.05 -9.12
C ARG A 42 28.44 12.37 -9.25
N LEU A 43 29.16 11.55 -10.03
CA LEU A 43 30.59 11.79 -10.24
C LEU A 43 30.81 13.12 -10.98
N GLU A 44 31.58 14.01 -10.37
CA GLU A 44 31.98 15.30 -10.91
C GLU A 44 33.50 15.31 -11.10
N LYS A 45 33.96 15.70 -12.29
CA LYS A 45 35.39 15.85 -12.57
C LYS A 45 35.94 17.09 -11.84
N THR A 46 37.06 16.94 -11.15
CA THR A 46 37.80 18.02 -10.50
C THR A 46 39.12 18.27 -11.23
N ALA A 47 39.89 19.27 -10.79
CA ALA A 47 41.20 19.56 -11.38
C ALA A 47 42.20 18.38 -11.23
N THR A 48 42.06 17.57 -10.18
CA THR A 48 43.01 16.52 -9.79
C THR A 48 42.44 15.11 -9.82
N GLY A 49 41.17 14.94 -10.20
CA GLY A 49 40.49 13.65 -10.21
C GLY A 49 38.98 13.80 -10.32
N MET A 50 38.23 13.17 -9.40
CA MET A 50 36.77 13.25 -9.33
C MET A 50 36.29 13.37 -7.88
N LYS A 51 35.03 13.76 -7.68
CA LYS A 51 34.33 13.66 -6.41
C LYS A 51 32.92 13.13 -6.65
N GLY A 52 32.27 12.57 -5.63
CA GLY A 52 30.88 12.10 -5.75
C GLY A 52 30.37 11.43 -4.49
N VAL A 53 29.24 10.74 -4.63
CA VAL A 53 28.64 9.88 -3.60
C VAL A 53 29.04 8.44 -3.86
N TYR A 54 29.42 7.72 -2.82
CA TYR A 54 29.78 6.29 -2.87
C TYR A 54 28.92 5.51 -1.90
N VAL A 55 28.18 4.53 -2.41
CA VAL A 55 27.50 3.55 -1.57
C VAL A 55 28.37 2.30 -1.51
N SER A 56 28.91 2.03 -0.32
CA SER A 56 29.70 0.84 -0.05
C SER A 56 28.82 -0.40 -0.10
N LEU A 57 29.36 -1.47 -0.67
CA LEU A 57 28.72 -2.79 -0.76
C LEU A 57 29.71 -3.89 -0.32
N THR A 58 30.59 -3.56 0.63
CA THR A 58 31.68 -4.43 1.08
C THR A 58 31.44 -4.81 2.52
N ASP A 59 31.42 -6.10 2.84
CA ASP A 59 31.15 -6.59 4.19
C ASP A 59 32.12 -6.00 5.25
N PRO A 60 31.61 -5.52 6.40
CA PRO A 60 30.20 -5.48 6.86
C PRO A 60 29.46 -4.17 6.53
N ASP A 61 29.99 -3.37 5.60
CA ASP A 61 29.62 -1.99 5.38
C ASP A 61 28.72 -1.77 4.15
N VAL A 62 27.48 -1.40 4.44
CA VAL A 62 26.51 -0.87 3.48
C VAL A 62 26.07 0.51 3.94
N ALA A 63 26.78 1.54 3.48
CA ALA A 63 26.52 2.93 3.84
C ALA A 63 26.93 3.90 2.73
N ALA A 64 26.33 5.09 2.75
CA ALA A 64 26.65 6.19 1.84
C ALA A 64 27.78 7.09 2.36
N TYR A 65 28.67 7.49 1.47
CA TYR A 65 29.86 8.30 1.72
C TYR A 65 30.00 9.41 0.69
N ARG A 66 30.55 10.56 1.09
CA ARG A 66 31.18 11.49 0.15
C ARG A 66 32.59 11.01 -0.12
N VAL A 67 33.00 11.01 -1.38
CA VAL A 67 34.32 10.55 -1.78
C VAL A 67 35.02 11.53 -2.72
N THR A 68 36.34 11.57 -2.61
CA THR A 68 37.24 12.15 -3.61
C THR A 68 38.05 11.01 -4.21
N LEU A 69 38.11 10.97 -5.54
CA LEU A 69 38.91 10.04 -6.31
C LEU A 69 40.08 10.77 -6.97
N ASP A 70 41.24 10.13 -7.06
CA ASP A 70 42.38 10.64 -7.84
C ASP A 70 42.16 10.47 -9.36
N ALA A 71 43.16 10.88 -10.15
CA ALA A 71 43.12 10.75 -11.61
C ALA A 71 43.09 9.29 -12.10
N GLN A 72 43.46 8.33 -11.25
CA GLN A 72 43.44 6.90 -11.51
C GLN A 72 42.13 6.24 -11.05
N GLY A 73 41.21 7.01 -10.47
CA GLY A 73 39.93 6.53 -9.95
C GLY A 73 40.04 5.80 -8.61
N GLN A 74 41.12 5.98 -7.85
CA GLN A 74 41.23 5.46 -6.48
C GLN A 74 40.57 6.42 -5.50
N ILE A 75 39.79 5.90 -4.55
CA ILE A 75 39.23 6.72 -3.46
C ILE A 75 40.36 7.15 -2.52
N VAL A 76 40.67 8.45 -2.50
CA VAL A 76 41.71 9.05 -1.63
C VAL A 76 41.13 9.77 -0.41
N GLN A 77 39.84 10.12 -0.45
CA GLN A 77 39.11 10.66 0.69
C GLN A 77 37.73 10.01 0.77
N ARG A 78 37.31 9.66 1.98
CA ARG A 78 36.03 9.01 2.24
C ARG A 78 35.44 9.51 3.55
N GLU A 79 34.30 10.18 3.48
CA GLU A 79 33.59 10.75 4.63
C GLU A 79 32.19 10.14 4.71
N ARG A 80 31.82 9.56 5.86
CA ARG A 80 30.48 8.97 6.03
C ARG A 80 29.43 10.06 6.04
N MET A 81 28.38 9.89 5.26
CA MET A 81 27.29 10.87 5.18
C MET A 81 26.44 10.82 6.45
N ARG A 82 25.88 11.97 6.83
CA ARG A 82 24.84 12.07 7.85
C ARG A 82 23.68 11.17 7.44
N GLN A 83 23.12 10.40 8.37
CA GLN A 83 21.97 9.55 8.10
C GLN A 83 20.81 10.42 7.58
N GLY A 84 20.28 10.03 6.43
CA GLY A 84 19.03 10.51 5.88
C GLY A 84 17.95 9.44 6.02
N GLY A 85 16.71 9.77 5.68
CA GLY A 85 15.61 8.83 5.65
C GLY A 85 14.28 9.47 6.06
N GLY A 86 13.32 8.64 6.47
CA GLY A 86 11.96 9.08 6.79
C GLY A 86 11.11 9.26 5.53
N GLN A 87 9.95 9.91 5.70
CA GLN A 87 8.98 10.18 4.63
C GLN A 87 9.15 11.64 4.16
N MET A 88 10.24 11.87 3.44
CA MET A 88 10.66 13.18 2.98
C MET A 88 11.53 13.07 1.75
N ARG A 89 11.42 14.08 0.88
CA ARG A 89 12.21 14.20 -0.34
C ARG A 89 13.53 14.93 -0.15
N ILE A 90 13.48 16.00 0.64
CA ILE A 90 14.59 16.91 0.89
C ILE A 90 14.82 16.96 2.39
N ALA A 91 15.97 16.47 2.83
CA ALA A 91 16.39 16.59 4.21
C ALA A 91 16.73 18.05 4.55
N PRO A 92 16.27 18.59 5.69
CA PRO A 92 16.64 19.93 6.10
C PRO A 92 18.14 20.00 6.45
N PRO A 93 18.73 21.21 6.43
CA PRO A 93 20.07 21.43 6.96
C PRO A 93 20.22 20.87 8.39
N PRO A 94 21.44 20.54 8.83
CA PRO A 94 21.68 20.15 10.21
C PRO A 94 21.19 21.25 11.15
N ASP A 95 20.29 20.90 12.08
CA ASP A 95 19.89 21.82 13.15
C ASP A 95 20.91 21.69 14.30
N PRO A 96 21.72 22.74 14.57
CA PRO A 96 22.72 22.71 15.63
C PRO A 96 22.12 22.64 17.04
N ASN A 97 20.81 22.93 17.17
CA ASN A 97 20.06 22.88 18.42
C ASN A 97 19.14 21.65 18.51
N ALA A 98 19.20 20.74 17.53
CA ALA A 98 18.40 19.53 17.57
C ALA A 98 18.72 18.74 18.84
N GLN A 99 17.71 18.49 19.67
CA GLN A 99 17.86 17.51 20.74
C GLN A 99 18.24 16.17 20.11
N PRO A 100 19.10 15.35 20.77
CA PRO A 100 19.41 14.01 20.31
C PRO A 100 18.10 13.32 19.98
N ALA A 101 17.96 12.81 18.75
CA ALA A 101 16.74 12.16 18.32
C ALA A 101 16.39 11.07 19.35
N VAL A 102 15.38 11.33 20.19
CA VAL A 102 14.77 10.30 21.04
C VAL A 102 14.23 9.31 20.02
N GLY A 103 14.88 8.16 19.89
CA GLY A 103 14.71 7.24 18.78
C GLY A 103 13.25 7.05 18.40
N ARG A 104 12.76 7.88 17.47
CA ARG A 104 11.57 7.57 16.68
C ARG A 104 12.10 6.65 15.60
N GLY A 105 12.39 5.41 16.02
CA GLY A 105 12.55 4.32 15.08
C GLY A 105 11.38 4.39 14.11
N GLY A 106 11.67 4.36 12.81
CA GLY A 106 10.65 4.20 11.79
C GLY A 106 9.72 3.07 12.22
N ARG A 107 8.46 3.42 12.50
CA ARG A 107 7.34 2.54 12.86
C ARG A 107 6.10 3.42 13.04
N GLY A 108 5.56 3.92 11.93
CA GLY A 108 4.10 3.99 11.85
C GLY A 108 3.58 2.56 12.02
N GLY A 109 2.80 2.30 13.06
CA GLY A 109 2.23 0.97 13.35
C GLY A 109 2.89 0.14 14.46
N GLY A 110 3.94 0.62 15.14
CA GLY A 110 4.68 -0.17 16.13
C GLY A 110 4.35 0.05 17.61
N ARG A 111 3.32 0.84 17.96
CA ARG A 111 2.96 1.05 19.38
C ARG A 111 2.05 -0.08 19.85
N GLY A 112 2.66 -1.14 20.41
CA GLY A 112 1.93 -2.24 21.04
C GLY A 112 2.04 -3.60 20.35
N ARG A 113 2.89 -3.77 19.33
CA ARG A 113 3.21 -5.12 18.82
C ARG A 113 3.97 -5.88 19.90
N GLY A 114 3.27 -6.75 20.62
CA GLY A 114 3.90 -7.84 21.38
C GLY A 114 4.79 -8.70 20.48
N PRO A 115 5.54 -9.65 21.04
CA PRO A 115 6.28 -10.62 20.22
C PRO A 115 5.34 -11.26 19.19
N LEU A 116 5.83 -11.47 17.97
CA LEU A 116 5.05 -12.17 16.95
C LEU A 116 4.73 -13.60 17.45
N PRO A 117 3.48 -14.05 17.32
CA PRO A 117 3.11 -15.45 17.53
C PRO A 117 4.01 -16.42 16.75
N ALA A 118 4.31 -17.57 17.36
CA ALA A 118 5.26 -18.54 16.80
C ALA A 118 4.75 -19.24 15.52
N ASN A 119 3.44 -19.23 15.28
CA ASN A 119 2.77 -19.90 14.17
C ASN A 119 2.46 -18.96 12.98
N ILE A 120 3.00 -17.75 12.95
CA ILE A 120 2.84 -16.85 11.80
C ILE A 120 3.59 -17.41 10.58
N PRO A 121 2.93 -17.57 9.42
CA PRO A 121 3.52 -18.19 8.22
C PRO A 121 4.37 -17.22 7.39
N LEU A 122 4.77 -16.07 7.95
CA LEU A 122 5.53 -15.02 7.28
C LEU A 122 6.73 -14.60 8.12
N ALA A 123 7.92 -14.63 7.51
CA ALA A 123 9.16 -14.14 8.10
C ALA A 123 9.72 -12.97 7.28
N PRO A 124 10.29 -11.93 7.93
CA PRO A 124 11.05 -10.91 7.22
C PRO A 124 12.20 -11.57 6.43
N PRO A 125 12.54 -11.05 5.24
CA PRO A 125 13.68 -11.56 4.50
C PRO A 125 14.98 -11.32 5.27
N ASP A 126 15.94 -12.24 5.13
CA ASP A 126 17.32 -11.99 5.57
C ASP A 126 17.95 -10.93 4.67
N ALA A 127 17.90 -9.70 5.16
CA ALA A 127 18.42 -8.51 4.52
C ALA A 127 19.90 -8.23 4.86
N SER A 128 20.60 -9.17 5.50
CA SER A 128 22.04 -9.03 5.75
C SER A 128 22.84 -9.09 4.45
N LEU A 129 24.01 -8.45 4.45
CA LEU A 129 24.95 -8.57 3.36
C LEU A 129 25.60 -9.95 3.39
N ARG A 130 25.50 -10.69 2.28
CA ARG A 130 25.98 -12.07 2.16
C ARG A 130 27.35 -12.08 1.51
N ALA A 131 28.40 -12.10 2.33
CA ALA A 131 29.78 -12.15 1.84
C ALA A 131 30.02 -13.38 0.95
N GLY A 132 30.64 -13.19 -0.22
CA GLY A 132 30.93 -14.28 -1.15
C GLY A 132 29.72 -14.89 -1.86
N ASP A 133 28.50 -14.36 -1.67
CA ASP A 133 27.27 -14.80 -2.33
C ASP A 133 26.57 -13.65 -3.06
N TRP A 134 25.49 -13.95 -3.79
CA TRP A 134 24.69 -12.96 -4.50
C TRP A 134 23.82 -12.14 -3.54
N ASN A 135 23.84 -10.82 -3.77
CA ASN A 135 23.04 -9.83 -3.08
C ASN A 135 22.32 -8.96 -4.12
N THR A 136 21.11 -8.50 -3.82
CA THR A 136 20.41 -7.49 -4.61
C THR A 136 20.50 -6.14 -3.92
N ILE A 137 20.78 -5.07 -4.66
CA ILE A 137 20.80 -3.70 -4.15
C ILE A 137 19.96 -2.80 -5.06
N GLU A 138 19.14 -1.96 -4.45
CA GLU A 138 18.54 -0.78 -5.08
C GLU A 138 19.08 0.48 -4.39
N ILE A 139 19.59 1.45 -5.15
CA ILE A 139 20.07 2.72 -4.63
C ILE A 139 19.33 3.88 -5.30
N ASN A 140 18.60 4.66 -4.51
CA ASN A 140 17.90 5.85 -4.96
C ASN A 140 18.67 7.09 -4.51
N LEU A 141 19.05 7.94 -5.45
CA LEU A 141 19.61 9.26 -5.15
C LEU A 141 18.77 10.35 -5.80
N ASP A 142 17.78 10.83 -5.04
CA ASP A 142 16.88 11.92 -5.41
C ASP A 142 17.13 13.15 -4.53
N ALA A 143 17.07 14.35 -5.11
CA ALA A 143 17.35 15.61 -4.43
C ALA A 143 18.62 15.56 -3.55
N ASN A 144 18.50 15.51 -2.23
CA ASN A 144 19.64 15.37 -1.31
C ASN A 144 19.61 14.06 -0.49
N ILE A 145 18.81 13.06 -0.87
CA ILE A 145 18.65 11.81 -0.12
C ILE A 145 19.17 10.63 -0.94
N VAL A 146 20.07 9.86 -0.33
CA VAL A 146 20.48 8.53 -0.76
C VAL A 146 19.71 7.50 0.06
N ARG A 147 18.98 6.60 -0.59
CA ARG A 147 18.33 5.42 0.03
C ARG A 147 18.90 4.15 -0.56
N ASN A 148 19.18 3.16 0.27
CA ASN A 148 19.64 1.85 -0.22
C ASN A 148 18.76 0.75 0.35
N PHE A 149 18.40 -0.22 -0.50
CA PHE A 149 17.60 -1.38 -0.13
C PHE A 149 18.35 -2.64 -0.52
N LEU A 150 18.77 -3.43 0.48
CA LEU A 150 19.53 -4.65 0.29
C LEU A 150 18.65 -5.87 0.51
N ASN A 151 18.75 -6.85 -0.39
CA ASN A 151 18.13 -8.18 -0.25
C ASN A 151 16.64 -8.11 0.14
N GLN A 152 15.90 -7.21 -0.50
CA GLN A 152 14.46 -6.94 -0.28
C GLN A 152 14.09 -6.44 1.13
N GLY A 153 15.08 -6.15 1.98
CA GLY A 153 14.89 -5.50 3.27
C GLY A 153 14.45 -4.05 3.14
N GLY A 154 14.16 -3.44 4.30
CA GLY A 154 13.94 -2.00 4.39
C GLY A 154 15.20 -1.18 4.09
N GLU A 155 15.03 0.13 4.15
CA GLU A 155 16.12 1.08 3.93
C GLU A 155 17.28 0.84 4.91
N ILE A 156 18.50 0.74 4.37
CA ILE A 156 19.73 0.61 5.13
C ILE A 156 20.80 1.57 4.62
N GLY A 157 21.60 2.12 5.54
CA GLY A 157 22.81 2.86 5.17
C GLY A 157 22.58 4.14 4.34
N GLY A 158 21.34 4.65 4.28
CA GLY A 158 20.99 5.88 3.58
C GLY A 158 21.73 7.09 4.12
N GLY A 159 21.76 8.18 3.35
CA GLY A 159 22.56 9.36 3.68
C GLY A 159 22.06 10.64 3.02
N ILE A 160 22.55 11.78 3.51
CA ILE A 160 22.18 13.11 2.99
C ILE A 160 23.31 13.67 2.12
N ALA A 161 23.05 13.77 0.81
CA ALA A 161 23.90 14.40 -0.19
C ALA A 161 23.66 15.92 -0.18
N GLU A 162 24.41 16.65 0.67
CA GLU A 162 24.28 18.11 0.87
C GLU A 162 24.72 18.93 -0.38
N ASP A 163 24.24 20.19 -0.50
CA ASP A 163 24.54 21.25 -1.51
C ASP A 163 24.47 20.91 -3.01
N ASP A 164 24.13 19.66 -3.37
CA ASP A 164 24.12 19.16 -4.74
C ASP A 164 22.70 18.75 -5.22
N ALA A 165 21.64 19.22 -4.56
CA ALA A 165 20.26 18.96 -4.97
C ALA A 165 20.05 19.39 -6.44
N GLY A 166 19.90 18.41 -7.32
CA GLY A 166 19.73 18.61 -8.77
C GLY A 166 21.03 18.63 -9.60
N ARG A 167 22.23 18.51 -8.99
CA ARG A 167 23.47 18.25 -9.73
C ARG A 167 23.57 16.77 -10.02
N TYR A 168 23.27 16.42 -11.27
CA TYR A 168 23.33 15.03 -11.73
C TYR A 168 24.61 14.77 -12.53
N GLY A 169 25.21 13.61 -12.29
CA GLY A 169 26.44 13.14 -12.94
C GLY A 169 26.40 11.62 -13.10
N PRO A 170 27.33 11.04 -13.89
CA PRO A 170 27.35 9.62 -14.15
C PRO A 170 27.44 8.79 -12.87
N PHE A 171 26.92 7.57 -12.95
CA PHE A 171 27.21 6.54 -11.96
C PHE A 171 28.30 5.60 -12.49
N ALA A 172 29.00 4.93 -11.58
CA ALA A 172 29.98 3.92 -11.93
C ALA A 172 29.96 2.77 -10.92
N LEU A 173 30.21 1.56 -11.42
CA LEU A 173 30.53 0.42 -10.56
C LEU A 173 31.99 0.56 -10.11
N TYR A 174 32.20 0.53 -8.80
CA TYR A 174 33.52 0.64 -8.19
C TYR A 174 34.01 -0.74 -7.75
N VAL A 175 35.24 -1.08 -8.10
CA VAL A 175 35.88 -2.35 -7.74
C VAL A 175 37.30 -2.07 -7.29
N GLU A 176 37.70 -2.63 -6.16
CA GLU A 176 39.04 -2.52 -5.59
C GLU A 176 39.36 -3.80 -4.82
N GLY A 177 40.58 -3.90 -4.29
CA GLY A 177 41.03 -5.07 -3.54
C GLY A 177 41.60 -6.17 -4.44
N THR A 178 41.80 -7.34 -3.84
CA THR A 178 42.45 -8.49 -4.48
C THR A 178 41.45 -9.56 -4.92
N GLY A 179 40.19 -9.45 -4.47
CA GLY A 179 39.13 -10.40 -4.77
C GLY A 179 38.28 -10.02 -5.99
N GLU A 180 37.62 -11.01 -6.57
CA GLU A 180 36.70 -10.82 -7.70
C GLU A 180 35.38 -10.15 -7.26
N VAL A 181 34.86 -9.26 -8.11
CA VAL A 181 33.50 -8.73 -8.00
C VAL A 181 32.73 -9.07 -9.27
N ARG A 182 31.49 -9.56 -9.12
CA ARG A 182 30.57 -9.81 -10.22
C ARG A 182 29.30 -8.99 -10.06
N PHE A 183 28.82 -8.44 -11.16
CA PHE A 183 27.53 -7.78 -11.25
C PHE A 183 26.67 -8.46 -12.33
N LYS A 184 25.36 -8.54 -12.09
CA LYS A 184 24.35 -8.93 -13.07
C LYS A 184 23.05 -8.15 -12.81
N ASP A 185 22.09 -8.29 -13.71
CA ASP A 185 20.76 -7.68 -13.60
C ASP A 185 20.82 -6.16 -13.34
N LEU A 186 21.83 -5.49 -13.91
CA LEU A 186 22.01 -4.05 -13.77
C LEU A 186 20.92 -3.33 -14.54
N SER A 187 20.17 -2.48 -13.84
CA SER A 187 19.20 -1.57 -14.45
C SER A 187 19.25 -0.20 -13.78
N TRP A 188 18.82 0.81 -14.51
CA TRP A 188 18.69 2.16 -13.99
C TRP A 188 17.51 2.90 -14.62
N LYS A 189 17.06 3.96 -13.94
CA LYS A 189 16.06 4.92 -14.44
C LYS A 189 16.60 6.34 -14.23
N ASP A 190 16.15 7.30 -15.03
CA ASP A 190 16.35 8.72 -14.75
C ASP A 190 15.17 9.21 -13.89
N LEU A 191 15.42 9.60 -12.64
CA LEU A 191 14.41 10.12 -11.72
C LEU A 191 14.06 11.59 -11.97
N GLY A 192 14.88 12.32 -12.73
CA GLY A 192 14.56 13.67 -13.16
C GLY A 192 13.57 13.71 -14.33
N LEU A 193 13.42 12.59 -15.06
CA LEU A 193 12.49 12.46 -16.16
C LEU A 193 11.15 11.87 -15.70
N TYR A 194 10.16 12.73 -15.57
CA TYR A 194 8.77 12.31 -15.35
C TYR A 194 8.06 12.17 -16.70
N VAL A 195 7.62 10.96 -17.01
CA VAL A 195 6.81 10.68 -18.19
C VAL A 195 5.36 10.55 -17.76
N ARG A 196 4.49 11.39 -18.32
CA ARG A 196 3.05 11.33 -18.12
C ARG A 196 2.39 10.97 -19.44
N THR A 197 1.60 9.91 -19.47
CA THR A 197 0.78 9.58 -20.65
C THR A 197 -0.47 10.47 -20.69
N PRO A 198 -1.12 10.64 -21.84
CA PRO A 198 -2.42 11.31 -21.89
C PRO A 198 -3.43 10.57 -21.00
N GLU A 199 -4.30 11.33 -20.32
CA GLU A 199 -5.36 10.75 -19.50
C GLU A 199 -6.30 9.93 -20.38
N LYS A 200 -6.60 8.72 -19.92
CA LYS A 200 -7.52 7.80 -20.57
C LYS A 200 -8.43 7.20 -19.51
N THR A 201 -9.73 7.43 -19.70
CA THR A 201 -10.79 6.69 -19.04
C THR A 201 -11.30 5.63 -20.00
N SER A 202 -11.57 4.43 -19.50
CA SER A 202 -12.14 3.37 -20.32
C SER A 202 -13.51 3.78 -20.88
N PRO A 203 -13.86 3.33 -22.10
CA PRO A 203 -15.17 3.62 -22.68
C PRO A 203 -16.32 2.99 -21.89
N ARG A 204 -16.05 2.06 -20.96
CA ARG A 204 -17.05 1.51 -20.03
C ARG A 204 -17.46 2.49 -18.93
N PHE A 205 -16.70 3.56 -18.72
CA PHE A 205 -16.93 4.48 -17.62
C PHE A 205 -17.04 5.93 -18.09
N ARG A 206 -18.00 6.66 -17.52
CA ARG A 206 -18.02 8.13 -17.58
C ARG A 206 -17.42 8.67 -16.29
N GLN A 207 -16.33 9.43 -16.39
CA GLN A 207 -15.72 10.08 -15.23
C GLN A 207 -16.47 11.36 -14.85
N GLN A 208 -16.68 11.56 -13.55
CA GLN A 208 -17.14 12.80 -12.94
C GLN A 208 -16.25 13.13 -11.74
N LYS A 209 -15.71 14.35 -11.70
CA LYS A 209 -14.92 14.81 -10.56
C LYS A 209 -15.83 15.58 -9.58
N LEU A 210 -15.77 15.21 -8.31
CA LEU A 210 -16.52 15.87 -7.23
C LEU A 210 -15.71 16.96 -6.52
N SER A 211 -14.39 16.78 -6.45
CA SER A 211 -13.47 17.72 -5.80
C SER A 211 -12.09 17.66 -6.43
N ASP A 212 -11.41 18.79 -6.51
CA ASP A 212 -9.99 18.89 -6.89
C ASP A 212 -9.04 18.75 -5.68
N PHE A 213 -9.58 18.70 -4.46
CA PHE A 213 -8.80 18.80 -3.24
C PHE A 213 -8.59 17.47 -2.54
N TYR A 214 -7.40 17.32 -1.96
CA TYR A 214 -7.01 16.17 -1.16
C TYR A 214 -7.59 16.29 0.26
N TYR A 215 -8.74 15.66 0.44
CA TYR A 215 -9.48 15.62 1.71
C TYR A 215 -9.53 14.23 2.35
N SER A 216 -9.48 13.17 1.55
CA SER A 216 -9.77 11.81 2.00
C SER A 216 -8.97 10.76 1.25
N TRP A 217 -8.86 9.60 1.88
CA TRP A 217 -8.36 8.35 1.30
C TRP A 217 -9.43 7.25 1.21
N GLY A 218 -10.65 7.50 1.71
CA GLY A 218 -11.82 6.65 1.54
C GLY A 218 -13.09 7.46 1.20
N ALA A 219 -14.18 6.77 0.87
CA ALA A 219 -15.49 7.36 0.60
C ALA A 219 -16.58 6.35 0.94
N GLY A 220 -17.82 6.83 1.10
CA GLY A 220 -19.01 5.99 1.22
C GLY A 220 -20.20 6.62 0.51
N ALA A 221 -21.31 5.90 0.48
CA ALA A 221 -22.56 6.41 -0.07
C ALA A 221 -23.77 5.96 0.75
N ALA A 222 -24.73 6.86 0.89
CA ALA A 222 -26.01 6.60 1.53
C ALA A 222 -27.01 7.69 1.10
N ASP A 223 -28.29 7.48 1.33
CA ASP A 223 -29.31 8.51 1.16
C ASP A 223 -29.32 9.41 2.41
N PHE A 224 -28.47 10.45 2.46
CA PHE A 224 -28.30 11.26 3.67
C PHE A 224 -29.43 12.27 3.89
N ASN A 225 -30.22 12.54 2.85
CA ASN A 225 -31.27 13.56 2.85
C ASN A 225 -32.69 12.95 2.75
N HIS A 226 -32.81 11.63 2.62
CA HIS A 226 -34.04 10.84 2.49
C HIS A 226 -34.87 11.17 1.23
N ASP A 227 -34.21 11.46 0.11
CA ASP A 227 -34.87 11.68 -1.18
C ASP A 227 -34.94 10.43 -2.08
N GLY A 228 -34.39 9.31 -1.63
CA GLY A 228 -34.36 8.02 -2.33
C GLY A 228 -33.18 7.85 -3.30
N ILE A 229 -32.33 8.87 -3.45
CA ILE A 229 -31.13 8.90 -4.28
C ILE A 229 -29.90 8.74 -3.39
N LEU A 230 -28.92 7.96 -3.84
CA LEU A 230 -27.67 7.83 -3.08
C LEU A 230 -26.80 9.08 -3.25
N ASP A 231 -26.37 9.62 -2.12
CA ASP A 231 -25.38 10.69 -2.02
C ASP A 231 -23.99 10.08 -1.75
N VAL A 232 -22.93 10.80 -2.11
CA VAL A 232 -21.55 10.38 -1.82
C VAL A 232 -21.00 11.21 -0.68
N VAL A 233 -20.43 10.57 0.34
CA VAL A 233 -19.57 11.24 1.33
C VAL A 233 -18.10 10.99 1.00
N ALA A 234 -17.32 12.06 0.93
CA ALA A 234 -15.87 11.99 0.74
C ALA A 234 -15.19 13.12 1.51
N GLY A 235 -14.44 12.73 2.55
CA GLY A 235 -13.80 13.70 3.43
C GLY A 235 -14.85 14.52 4.20
N PRO A 236 -14.74 15.86 4.22
CA PRO A 236 -15.66 16.70 4.96
C PRO A 236 -17.00 16.92 4.24
N TYR A 237 -17.18 16.45 3.00
CA TYR A 237 -18.35 16.79 2.20
C TYR A 237 -19.27 15.58 1.95
N ILE A 238 -20.57 15.84 2.01
CA ILE A 238 -21.60 15.08 1.31
C ILE A 238 -21.86 15.77 -0.03
N TYR A 239 -21.88 15.01 -1.12
CA TYR A 239 -22.24 15.41 -2.48
C TYR A 239 -23.60 14.81 -2.82
N PHE A 240 -24.61 15.65 -2.94
CA PHE A 240 -25.99 15.20 -3.10
C PHE A 240 -26.29 14.76 -4.52
N GLY A 241 -26.87 13.56 -4.67
CA GLY A 241 -27.35 13.07 -5.95
C GLY A 241 -28.54 13.87 -6.50
N PRO A 242 -28.98 13.61 -7.74
CA PRO A 242 -28.39 12.70 -8.71
C PRO A 242 -27.29 13.35 -9.58
N ASP A 243 -27.12 14.67 -9.51
CA ASP A 243 -26.11 15.37 -10.32
C ASP A 243 -24.76 15.55 -9.60
N TYR A 244 -24.72 15.40 -8.26
CA TYR A 244 -23.53 15.55 -7.41
C TYR A 244 -22.88 16.93 -7.49
N MET A 245 -23.64 17.95 -7.93
CA MET A 245 -23.17 19.33 -8.09
C MET A 245 -23.40 20.18 -6.83
N LYS A 246 -24.22 19.69 -5.90
CA LYS A 246 -24.50 20.34 -4.62
C LYS A 246 -23.81 19.56 -3.50
N SER A 247 -23.12 20.27 -2.61
CA SER A 247 -22.46 19.63 -1.47
C SER A 247 -22.66 20.38 -0.17
N ARG A 248 -22.35 19.70 0.94
CA ARG A 248 -22.45 20.24 2.31
C ARG A 248 -21.34 19.67 3.19
N GLU A 249 -20.81 20.50 4.09
CA GLU A 249 -19.87 20.06 5.12
C GLU A 249 -20.54 19.24 6.24
N VAL A 250 -20.01 18.04 6.49
CA VAL A 250 -20.22 17.22 7.69
C VAL A 250 -19.45 17.84 8.86
N TYR A 251 -18.19 18.21 8.62
CA TYR A 251 -17.30 18.89 9.56
C TYR A 251 -16.43 19.93 8.82
N MET A 252 -15.69 20.75 9.55
CA MET A 252 -14.89 21.83 8.94
C MET A 252 -13.86 21.27 7.96
N ALA A 253 -13.88 21.74 6.72
CA ALA A 253 -12.98 21.24 5.68
C ALA A 253 -11.55 21.79 5.82
N HIS A 254 -10.58 20.88 5.81
CA HIS A 254 -9.15 21.19 5.77
C HIS A 254 -8.46 20.36 4.68
N THR A 255 -7.93 21.06 3.66
CA THR A 255 -7.16 20.40 2.59
C THR A 255 -5.78 20.01 3.09
N SER A 256 -5.31 18.83 2.74
CA SER A 256 -3.94 18.41 3.03
C SER A 256 -3.00 18.75 1.87
N ASN A 257 -1.75 19.08 2.16
CA ASN A 257 -0.73 19.21 1.13
C ASN A 257 -0.40 17.82 0.55
N PRO A 258 -0.64 17.57 -0.76
CA PRO A 258 -0.48 16.25 -1.35
C PRO A 258 0.98 15.76 -1.37
N SER A 259 1.97 16.63 -1.24
CA SER A 259 3.39 16.24 -1.27
C SER A 259 3.97 15.97 0.11
N THR A 260 3.48 16.64 1.17
CA THR A 260 4.12 16.63 2.49
C THR A 260 3.24 16.13 3.62
N GLU A 261 1.94 15.96 3.39
CA GLU A 261 0.97 15.62 4.44
C GLU A 261 0.14 14.38 4.07
N TYR A 262 -0.36 13.71 5.11
CA TYR A 262 -1.48 12.79 4.98
C TYR A 262 -2.76 13.52 5.33
N THR A 263 -3.90 13.00 4.88
CA THR A 263 -5.19 13.40 5.43
C THR A 263 -5.17 13.23 6.95
N GLN A 264 -5.69 14.23 7.67
CA GLN A 264 -5.70 14.23 9.14
C GLN A 264 -7.00 13.68 9.71
N ASP A 265 -8.10 13.76 8.93
CA ASP A 265 -9.44 13.45 9.42
C ASP A 265 -10.02 12.15 8.85
N VAL A 266 -9.53 11.66 7.71
CA VAL A 266 -10.10 10.48 7.02
C VAL A 266 -9.05 9.64 6.31
N TRP A 267 -8.73 8.47 6.89
CA TRP A 267 -8.03 7.38 6.18
C TRP A 267 -9.00 6.41 5.53
N MET A 268 -10.03 5.99 6.27
CA MET A 268 -11.17 5.23 5.77
C MET A 268 -12.45 5.98 6.16
N GLN A 269 -13.48 5.92 5.32
CA GLN A 269 -14.78 6.53 5.57
C GLN A 269 -15.87 5.53 5.28
N PHE A 270 -16.80 5.35 6.21
CA PHE A 270 -17.90 4.42 6.04
C PHE A 270 -19.23 5.02 6.47
N THR A 271 -20.31 4.43 5.96
CA THR A 271 -21.68 4.95 6.09
C THR A 271 -22.64 3.84 6.46
N ALA A 272 -23.45 4.05 7.49
CA ALA A 272 -24.57 3.19 7.90
C ALA A 272 -25.44 3.94 8.91
N ASP A 273 -26.63 3.45 9.21
CA ASP A 273 -27.42 3.92 10.36
C ASP A 273 -26.81 3.36 11.66
N PHE A 274 -25.74 4.00 12.14
CA PHE A 274 -25.02 3.56 13.34
C PHE A 274 -25.79 3.89 14.63
N THR A 275 -26.66 4.90 14.60
CA THR A 275 -27.50 5.28 15.73
C THR A 275 -28.81 4.51 15.83
N GLY A 276 -29.23 3.84 14.76
CA GLY A 276 -30.51 3.13 14.68
C GLY A 276 -31.71 4.06 14.59
N ASP A 277 -31.51 5.31 14.16
CA ASP A 277 -32.55 6.34 14.11
C ASP A 277 -33.22 6.47 12.73
N GLY A 278 -32.82 5.61 11.79
CA GLY A 278 -33.30 5.57 10.42
C GLY A 278 -32.55 6.50 9.47
N TRP A 279 -31.60 7.32 9.94
CA TRP A 279 -30.78 8.20 9.12
C TRP A 279 -29.35 7.65 9.00
N PRO A 280 -28.76 7.62 7.78
CA PRO A 280 -27.37 7.21 7.65
C PRO A 280 -26.42 8.19 8.32
N ASP A 281 -25.53 7.65 9.14
CA ASP A 281 -24.44 8.31 9.83
C ASP A 281 -23.09 8.05 9.11
N VAL A 282 -22.03 8.76 9.51
CA VAL A 282 -20.69 8.63 8.92
C VAL A 282 -19.68 8.29 10.00
N ILE A 283 -18.80 7.32 9.76
CA ILE A 283 -17.59 7.12 10.56
C ILE A 283 -16.34 7.45 9.76
N ASN A 284 -15.40 8.13 10.42
CA ASN A 284 -14.06 8.38 9.89
C ASN A 284 -13.05 7.59 10.74
N ALA A 285 -12.32 6.66 10.14
CA ALA A 285 -11.24 5.95 10.79
C ALA A 285 -9.89 6.58 10.43
N ASN A 286 -9.06 6.81 11.45
CA ASN A 286 -7.78 7.50 11.33
C ASN A 286 -6.63 6.67 11.91
N PHE A 287 -5.70 6.30 11.02
CA PHE A 287 -4.48 5.57 11.35
C PHE A 287 -3.42 6.44 12.05
N SER A 288 -3.34 7.71 11.67
CA SER A 288 -2.34 8.66 12.18
C SER A 288 -2.94 10.07 12.31
N GLY A 289 -2.15 11.01 12.85
CA GLY A 289 -2.58 12.39 13.09
C GLY A 289 -2.99 12.65 14.54
N PRO A 290 -3.48 13.86 14.85
CA PRO A 290 -3.88 14.23 16.20
C PRO A 290 -5.14 13.50 16.68
N ASP A 291 -5.93 12.93 15.76
CA ASP A 291 -7.24 12.37 16.04
C ASP A 291 -7.37 10.87 15.69
N VAL A 292 -6.31 10.10 15.95
CA VAL A 292 -6.27 8.63 15.79
C VAL A 292 -7.48 7.96 16.44
N GLY A 293 -7.96 6.88 15.83
CA GLY A 293 -9.16 6.18 16.24
C GLY A 293 -10.30 6.35 15.23
N VAL A 294 -11.53 6.09 15.66
CA VAL A 294 -12.74 6.21 14.83
C VAL A 294 -13.68 7.24 15.45
N ASN A 295 -14.08 8.21 14.63
CA ASN A 295 -15.07 9.21 15.00
C ASN A 295 -16.37 8.96 14.26
N LEU A 296 -17.47 8.91 15.00
CA LEU A 296 -18.83 8.93 14.48
C LEU A 296 -19.28 10.39 14.31
N TYR A 297 -19.87 10.67 13.16
CA TYR A 297 -20.59 11.90 12.85
C TYR A 297 -22.06 11.54 12.67
N VAL A 298 -22.92 12.15 13.48
CA VAL A 298 -24.36 11.84 13.49
C VAL A 298 -25.12 12.78 12.59
N ASN A 299 -25.97 12.22 11.73
CA ASN A 299 -26.77 12.98 10.77
C ASN A 299 -27.78 13.90 11.49
N PRO A 300 -27.78 15.21 11.23
CA PRO A 300 -28.66 16.16 11.92
C PRO A 300 -30.05 16.24 11.28
N ARG A 301 -30.44 15.24 10.47
CA ARG A 301 -31.80 15.07 9.92
C ARG A 301 -32.33 16.30 9.19
N GLY A 302 -31.48 16.86 8.32
CA GLY A 302 -31.79 18.04 7.51
C GLY A 302 -31.57 19.39 8.19
N GLU A 303 -31.21 19.45 9.47
CA GLU A 303 -30.91 20.73 10.14
C GLU A 303 -29.72 21.46 9.48
N ASN A 304 -29.74 22.79 9.54
CA ASN A 304 -28.68 23.60 8.94
C ASN A 304 -27.47 23.81 9.86
N ARG A 305 -26.75 22.74 10.19
CA ARG A 305 -25.49 22.75 10.96
C ARG A 305 -24.47 21.69 10.47
N ARG A 306 -23.28 21.69 11.06
CA ARG A 306 -22.33 20.57 10.96
C ARG A 306 -22.77 19.45 11.90
N TRP A 307 -22.33 18.23 11.60
CA TRP A 307 -22.73 17.01 12.29
C TRP A 307 -22.03 16.91 13.66
N ASP A 308 -22.72 16.33 14.64
CA ASP A 308 -22.14 16.11 15.97
C ASP A 308 -21.12 14.99 15.91
N LYS A 309 -19.96 15.18 16.56
CA LYS A 309 -18.82 14.27 16.51
C LYS A 309 -18.63 13.53 17.84
N PHE A 310 -18.47 12.21 17.77
CA PHE A 310 -18.24 11.34 18.92
C PHE A 310 -17.04 10.42 18.66
N LYS A 311 -16.10 10.35 19.61
CA LYS A 311 -14.99 9.39 19.54
C LYS A 311 -15.50 8.03 20.02
N VAL A 312 -15.76 7.12 19.08
CA VAL A 312 -16.38 5.81 19.36
C VAL A 312 -15.35 4.69 19.49
N ILE A 313 -14.19 4.80 18.85
CA ILE A 313 -13.08 3.86 19.02
C ILE A 313 -11.78 4.65 19.24
N PRO A 314 -11.10 4.51 20.40
CA PRO A 314 -9.92 5.33 20.71
C PRO A 314 -8.62 4.86 20.03
N ALA A 315 -8.56 3.62 19.54
CA ALA A 315 -7.37 3.05 18.93
C ALA A 315 -7.71 2.38 17.60
N TYR A 316 -7.09 2.86 16.53
CA TYR A 316 -7.16 2.32 15.17
C TYR A 316 -5.76 2.37 14.58
N GLN A 317 -5.17 1.21 14.25
CA GLN A 317 -3.77 1.12 13.81
C GLN A 317 -3.62 0.28 12.52
N SER A 318 -4.71 0.10 11.79
CA SER A 318 -4.70 -0.33 10.41
C SER A 318 -4.88 0.88 9.49
N GLU A 319 -4.29 0.85 8.30
CA GLU A 319 -4.62 1.80 7.23
C GLU A 319 -5.92 1.40 6.51
N ILE A 320 -6.38 0.17 6.75
CA ILE A 320 -7.51 -0.50 6.08
C ILE A 320 -8.51 -0.95 7.13
N GLY A 321 -9.79 -0.84 6.81
CA GLY A 321 -10.88 -1.42 7.57
C GLY A 321 -11.94 -1.96 6.62
N VAL A 322 -12.80 -2.83 7.11
CA VAL A 322 -13.94 -3.34 6.34
C VAL A 322 -15.19 -3.14 7.16
N LEU A 323 -16.25 -2.60 6.54
CA LEU A 323 -17.57 -2.47 7.15
C LEU A 323 -18.45 -3.61 6.63
N ARG A 324 -18.84 -4.56 7.49
CA ARG A 324 -19.61 -5.75 7.11
C ARG A 324 -20.43 -6.26 8.29
N ASP A 325 -21.61 -6.80 8.01
CA ASP A 325 -22.39 -7.54 9.01
C ASP A 325 -21.67 -8.85 9.32
N VAL A 326 -20.95 -8.86 10.45
CA VAL A 326 -20.12 -9.99 10.87
C VAL A 326 -20.97 -10.97 11.65
N ASP A 327 -21.84 -10.52 12.54
CA ASP A 327 -22.60 -11.39 13.45
C ASP A 327 -23.99 -11.81 12.94
N GLY A 328 -24.40 -11.33 11.77
CA GLY A 328 -25.63 -11.72 11.08
C GLY A 328 -26.89 -11.01 11.61
N ASP A 329 -26.74 -9.90 12.33
CA ASP A 329 -27.86 -9.14 12.89
C ASP A 329 -28.51 -8.15 11.89
N GLY A 330 -27.96 -8.06 10.67
CA GLY A 330 -28.41 -7.17 9.60
C GLY A 330 -27.83 -5.76 9.69
N LYS A 331 -26.96 -5.48 10.67
CA LYS A 331 -26.24 -4.20 10.82
C LYS A 331 -24.75 -4.44 10.65
N PRO A 332 -24.03 -3.54 9.99
CA PRO A 332 -22.62 -3.80 9.75
C PRO A 332 -21.73 -3.35 10.92
N GLU A 333 -20.67 -4.14 11.17
CA GLU A 333 -19.58 -3.85 12.08
C GLU A 333 -18.32 -3.38 11.37
N LEU A 334 -17.53 -2.55 12.07
CA LEU A 334 -16.21 -2.17 11.60
C LEU A 334 -15.20 -3.25 12.02
N VAL A 335 -14.59 -3.90 11.04
CA VAL A 335 -13.47 -4.83 11.20
C VAL A 335 -12.14 -4.11 10.95
N TYR A 336 -11.20 -4.23 11.89
CA TYR A 336 -9.97 -3.44 11.92
C TYR A 336 -8.87 -4.07 12.77
N MET A 337 -7.69 -3.45 12.78
CA MET A 337 -6.58 -3.88 13.64
C MET A 337 -6.11 -2.74 14.54
N ALA A 338 -5.88 -3.07 15.81
CA ALA A 338 -5.38 -2.13 16.79
C ALA A 338 -4.69 -2.86 17.94
N GLN A 339 -3.64 -2.24 18.48
CA GLN A 339 -2.90 -2.72 19.65
C GLN A 339 -2.33 -4.14 19.47
N GLY A 340 -2.03 -4.51 18.22
CA GLY A 340 -1.53 -5.85 17.88
C GLY A 340 -2.61 -6.92 17.75
N PHE A 341 -3.90 -6.58 17.79
CA PHE A 341 -5.01 -7.54 17.65
C PHE A 341 -5.79 -7.29 16.35
N VAL A 342 -6.42 -8.36 15.85
CA VAL A 342 -7.54 -8.27 14.91
C VAL A 342 -8.84 -8.13 15.72
N ARG A 343 -9.75 -7.26 15.29
CA ARG A 343 -10.94 -6.87 16.04
C ARG A 343 -12.11 -6.53 15.13
N TYR A 344 -13.32 -6.61 15.65
CA TYR A 344 -14.46 -5.88 15.12
C TYR A 344 -15.14 -5.06 16.22
N ALA A 345 -15.90 -4.03 15.85
CA ALA A 345 -16.62 -3.19 16.79
C ALA A 345 -18.01 -2.80 16.28
N LYS A 346 -18.97 -2.76 17.20
CA LYS A 346 -20.37 -2.41 16.94
C LYS A 346 -20.89 -1.37 17.94
N PRO A 347 -21.83 -0.50 17.55
CA PRO A 347 -22.49 0.40 18.49
C PRO A 347 -23.32 -0.40 19.52
N ASP A 348 -23.36 0.09 20.77
CA ASP A 348 -24.43 -0.30 21.70
C ASP A 348 -25.73 0.41 21.24
N PRO A 349 -26.80 -0.32 20.86
CA PRO A 349 -28.03 0.31 20.39
C PRO A 349 -28.67 1.27 21.40
N ALA A 350 -28.42 1.10 22.71
CA ALA A 350 -28.91 2.02 23.74
C ALA A 350 -28.07 3.30 23.85
N LYS A 351 -26.80 3.25 23.43
CA LYS A 351 -25.78 4.29 23.60
C LYS A 351 -24.85 4.37 22.38
N PRO A 352 -25.37 4.60 21.16
CA PRO A 352 -24.59 4.46 19.93
C PRO A 352 -23.46 5.49 19.76
N THR A 353 -23.52 6.58 20.53
CA THR A 353 -22.53 7.66 20.56
C THR A 353 -21.49 7.53 21.68
N GLU A 354 -21.62 6.53 22.57
CA GLU A 354 -20.58 6.15 23.53
C GLU A 354 -19.52 5.24 22.85
N PRO A 355 -18.38 4.95 23.51
CA PRO A 355 -17.42 3.99 22.95
C PRO A 355 -18.07 2.67 22.55
N TRP A 356 -17.81 2.23 21.32
CA TRP A 356 -18.38 1.03 20.75
C TRP A 356 -17.92 -0.23 21.48
N VAL A 357 -18.75 -1.28 21.41
CA VAL A 357 -18.42 -2.59 21.94
C VAL A 357 -17.37 -3.22 21.03
N VAL A 358 -16.18 -3.48 21.58
CA VAL A 358 -15.04 -4.03 20.84
C VAL A 358 -14.92 -5.52 21.12
N HIS A 359 -14.87 -6.31 20.06
CA HIS A 359 -14.65 -7.75 20.08
C HIS A 359 -13.23 -8.05 19.58
N THR A 360 -12.43 -8.71 20.41
CA THR A 360 -11.06 -9.10 20.05
C THR A 360 -11.08 -10.55 19.56
N ILE A 361 -10.68 -10.77 18.30
CA ILE A 361 -10.81 -12.09 17.66
C ILE A 361 -9.51 -12.89 17.65
N SER A 362 -8.36 -12.25 17.85
CA SER A 362 -7.04 -12.88 17.81
C SER A 362 -6.29 -12.72 19.13
N GLU A 363 -5.19 -13.46 19.32
CA GLU A 363 -4.18 -13.10 20.30
C GLU A 363 -3.38 -11.85 19.89
N ALA A 364 -2.54 -11.35 20.80
CA ALA A 364 -1.66 -10.23 20.52
C ALA A 364 -0.55 -10.61 19.52
N GLY A 365 -0.25 -9.70 18.60
CA GLY A 365 0.80 -9.82 17.58
C GLY A 365 0.28 -10.16 16.18
N PHE A 366 -1.00 -10.55 16.05
CA PHE A 366 -1.64 -10.82 14.76
C PHE A 366 -2.13 -9.55 14.03
N GLY A 367 -2.28 -8.43 14.74
CA GLY A 367 -2.61 -7.14 14.12
C GLY A 367 -1.50 -6.65 13.18
N THR A 368 -1.89 -6.32 11.95
CA THR A 368 -1.07 -5.67 10.92
C THR A 368 -1.58 -4.26 10.64
N ALA A 369 -0.81 -3.46 9.89
CA ALA A 369 -1.30 -2.18 9.38
C ALA A 369 -2.09 -2.33 8.07
N HIS A 370 -1.90 -3.44 7.35
CA HIS A 370 -2.36 -3.65 5.98
C HIS A 370 -2.87 -5.08 5.80
N GLY A 371 -3.86 -5.25 4.93
CA GLY A 371 -4.48 -6.52 4.57
C GLY A 371 -5.54 -6.92 5.57
N ILE A 372 -6.80 -6.79 5.20
CA ILE A 372 -7.92 -7.35 5.98
C ILE A 372 -9.07 -7.69 5.04
N GLY A 373 -9.79 -8.78 5.31
CA GLY A 373 -10.97 -9.19 4.55
C GLY A 373 -11.99 -9.84 5.45
N VAL A 374 -13.23 -9.89 4.95
CA VAL A 374 -14.38 -10.52 5.63
C VAL A 374 -15.15 -11.35 4.60
N GLY A 375 -15.40 -12.61 4.89
CA GLY A 375 -16.17 -13.51 4.02
C GLY A 375 -16.19 -14.94 4.54
N ASP A 376 -17.09 -15.75 4.02
CA ASP A 376 -17.28 -17.15 4.42
C ASP A 376 -16.20 -18.05 3.79
N ILE A 377 -15.06 -18.26 4.46
CA ILE A 377 -13.93 -19.01 3.90
C ILE A 377 -14.24 -20.51 3.95
N ASN A 378 -14.81 -20.99 5.04
CA ASN A 378 -15.08 -22.41 5.24
C ASN A 378 -16.41 -22.90 4.61
N GLY A 379 -17.25 -22.00 4.10
CA GLY A 379 -18.51 -22.32 3.42
C GLY A 379 -19.63 -22.72 4.38
N ASP A 380 -19.59 -22.28 5.63
CA ASP A 380 -20.56 -22.65 6.66
C ASP A 380 -21.67 -21.60 6.88
N GLY A 381 -21.65 -20.53 6.07
CA GLY A 381 -22.62 -19.44 6.09
C GLY A 381 -22.31 -18.33 7.09
N ARG A 382 -21.19 -18.39 7.81
CA ARG A 382 -20.73 -17.35 8.74
C ARG A 382 -19.59 -16.52 8.16
N MET A 383 -19.44 -15.28 8.64
CA MET A 383 -18.40 -14.39 8.14
C MET A 383 -17.09 -14.61 8.90
N ASP A 384 -16.10 -15.18 8.22
CA ASP A 384 -14.73 -15.28 8.71
C ASP A 384 -13.97 -13.97 8.47
N ILE A 385 -12.88 -13.77 9.21
CA ILE A 385 -12.00 -12.61 9.06
C ILE A 385 -10.62 -13.07 8.62
N THR A 386 -10.05 -12.45 7.60
CA THR A 386 -8.70 -12.76 7.07
C THR A 386 -7.77 -11.56 7.16
N ASN A 387 -6.47 -11.81 7.29
CA ASN A 387 -5.43 -10.79 7.12
C ASN A 387 -4.17 -11.41 6.49
N ALA A 388 -3.07 -10.67 6.44
CA ALA A 388 -1.80 -11.12 5.88
C ALA A 388 -1.26 -12.46 6.44
N PHE A 389 -1.62 -12.83 7.68
CA PHE A 389 -1.11 -14.00 8.38
C PHE A 389 -2.03 -15.24 8.29
N GLY A 390 -3.27 -15.10 7.85
CA GLY A 390 -4.21 -16.21 7.78
C GLY A 390 -5.64 -15.76 8.03
N TRP A 391 -6.48 -16.65 8.52
CA TRP A 391 -7.88 -16.38 8.78
C TRP A 391 -8.37 -16.90 10.12
N TRP A 392 -9.43 -16.29 10.63
CA TRP A 392 -10.09 -16.61 11.89
C TRP A 392 -11.51 -17.06 11.60
N GLU A 393 -11.80 -18.28 12.01
CA GLU A 393 -13.10 -18.93 11.84
C GLU A 393 -14.11 -18.38 12.83
N GLN A 394 -15.22 -17.85 12.34
CA GLN A 394 -16.27 -17.36 13.22
C GLN A 394 -16.90 -18.53 14.00
N PRO A 395 -16.92 -18.50 15.34
CA PRO A 395 -17.52 -19.55 16.13
C PRO A 395 -19.05 -19.56 15.99
N VAL A 396 -19.66 -20.73 16.18
CA VAL A 396 -21.13 -20.85 16.27
C VAL A 396 -21.64 -20.01 17.45
N ALA A 397 -22.79 -19.33 17.27
CA ALA A 397 -23.41 -18.52 18.31
C ALA A 397 -23.57 -19.29 19.64
N GLY A 398 -23.09 -18.69 20.74
CA GLY A 398 -23.07 -19.32 22.08
C GLY A 398 -21.88 -20.24 22.34
N GLY A 399 -21.06 -20.53 21.34
CA GLY A 399 -19.80 -21.25 21.48
C GLY A 399 -18.66 -20.30 21.86
N GLY A 400 -18.59 -19.84 23.11
CA GLY A 400 -17.39 -19.29 23.78
C GLY A 400 -16.67 -18.04 23.22
N GLY A 401 -16.63 -17.81 21.91
CA GLY A 401 -15.86 -16.77 21.22
C GLY A 401 -16.69 -15.80 20.38
N SER A 402 -18.00 -16.00 20.25
CA SER A 402 -18.89 -15.00 19.60
C SER A 402 -19.11 -13.77 20.50
N SER A 403 -18.96 -13.93 21.82
CA SER A 403 -19.13 -12.87 22.82
C SER A 403 -18.37 -13.14 24.14
N GLY A 404 -17.47 -14.12 24.16
CA GLY A 404 -16.68 -14.49 25.35
C GLY A 404 -15.20 -14.10 25.23
N PRO A 405 -14.39 -14.41 26.25
CA PRO A 405 -12.99 -13.97 26.33
C PRO A 405 -12.03 -14.74 25.40
N GLU A 406 -12.48 -15.82 24.76
CA GLU A 406 -11.63 -16.69 23.94
C GLU A 406 -11.54 -16.20 22.49
N PRO A 407 -10.32 -16.13 21.90
CA PRO A 407 -10.12 -15.83 20.48
C PRO A 407 -10.84 -16.83 19.55
N TRP A 408 -11.05 -16.42 18.30
CA TRP A 408 -11.55 -17.27 17.23
C TRP A 408 -10.48 -18.29 16.81
N THR A 409 -10.90 -19.42 16.23
CA THR A 409 -9.96 -20.45 15.74
C THR A 409 -9.13 -19.88 14.60
N TYR A 410 -7.82 -19.77 14.79
CA TYR A 410 -6.88 -19.26 13.80
C TYR A 410 -6.35 -20.36 12.88
N HIS A 411 -6.36 -20.08 11.59
CA HIS A 411 -5.85 -20.93 10.51
C HIS A 411 -4.72 -20.21 9.76
N PRO A 412 -3.46 -20.66 9.90
CA PRO A 412 -2.32 -19.95 9.32
C PRO A 412 -2.24 -20.11 7.79
N GLN A 413 -2.18 -18.98 7.09
CA GLN A 413 -1.91 -18.93 5.65
C GLN A 413 -1.22 -17.60 5.29
N ALA A 414 -0.13 -17.67 4.53
CA ALA A 414 0.58 -16.49 4.06
C ALA A 414 -0.17 -15.85 2.87
N PHE A 415 -1.03 -14.88 3.15
CA PHE A 415 -1.77 -14.10 2.14
C PHE A 415 -1.05 -12.81 1.72
N ALA A 416 0.23 -12.66 2.07
CA ALA A 416 1.03 -11.48 1.78
C ALA A 416 2.51 -11.84 1.59
N ARG A 417 3.34 -10.83 1.32
CA ARG A 417 4.80 -10.97 1.39
C ARG A 417 5.45 -9.70 1.94
N TYR A 418 6.62 -9.89 2.53
CA TYR A 418 7.47 -8.76 2.91
C TYR A 418 8.07 -8.05 1.70
N GLY A 419 8.22 -6.74 1.82
CA GLY A 419 9.01 -5.90 0.93
C GLY A 419 9.24 -4.55 1.61
N ARG A 420 10.49 -4.08 1.63
CA ARG A 420 10.89 -2.84 2.33
C ARG A 420 10.43 -2.79 3.80
N ASN A 421 10.45 -3.95 4.48
CA ASN A 421 9.98 -4.16 5.87
C ASN A 421 8.47 -3.93 6.12
N ILE A 422 7.66 -3.85 5.06
CA ILE A 422 6.19 -3.79 5.12
C ILE A 422 5.63 -5.04 4.45
N MET A 423 4.40 -5.41 4.78
CA MET A 423 3.66 -6.51 4.14
C MET A 423 2.16 -6.18 4.11
N GLY A 424 1.40 -6.95 3.33
CA GLY A 424 -0.06 -6.92 3.38
C GLY A 424 -0.67 -6.10 2.24
N GLY A 425 -1.95 -6.41 1.98
CA GLY A 425 -2.80 -5.81 0.95
C GLY A 425 -3.66 -4.63 1.46
N SER A 426 -4.67 -4.24 0.69
CA SER A 426 -5.80 -3.46 1.21
C SER A 426 -6.93 -4.43 1.59
N VAL A 427 -8.14 -4.23 1.09
CA VAL A 427 -9.26 -5.16 1.26
C VAL A 427 -8.96 -6.45 0.50
N MET A 428 -9.08 -7.58 1.19
CA MET A 428 -8.94 -8.92 0.62
C MET A 428 -10.33 -9.41 0.17
N GLY A 429 -10.44 -9.85 -1.08
CA GLY A 429 -11.66 -10.43 -1.62
C GLY A 429 -11.81 -11.89 -1.24
N VAL A 430 -13.03 -12.30 -0.86
CA VAL A 430 -13.37 -13.70 -0.55
C VAL A 430 -14.54 -14.12 -1.42
N TYR A 431 -14.27 -14.89 -2.48
CA TYR A 431 -15.28 -15.35 -3.46
C TYR A 431 -14.73 -16.48 -4.34
N ASP A 432 -15.61 -17.26 -4.95
CA ASP A 432 -15.28 -18.37 -5.86
C ASP A 432 -14.81 -17.87 -7.24
N VAL A 433 -13.49 -17.91 -7.47
CA VAL A 433 -12.82 -17.41 -8.69
C VAL A 433 -12.98 -18.39 -9.85
N ASN A 434 -12.84 -19.70 -9.59
CA ASN A 434 -12.76 -20.72 -10.64
C ASN A 434 -14.10 -21.45 -10.91
N GLY A 435 -15.11 -21.24 -10.08
CA GLY A 435 -16.43 -21.85 -10.19
C GLY A 435 -16.55 -23.24 -9.56
N ASP A 436 -15.63 -23.63 -8.66
CA ASP A 436 -15.67 -24.94 -8.00
C ASP A 436 -16.53 -25.00 -6.73
N GLY A 437 -17.13 -23.86 -6.35
CA GLY A 437 -18.00 -23.73 -5.19
C GLY A 437 -17.27 -23.53 -3.87
N LEU A 438 -15.94 -23.33 -3.88
CA LEU A 438 -15.15 -22.94 -2.72
C LEU A 438 -14.79 -21.46 -2.82
N ASN A 439 -14.87 -20.74 -1.70
CA ASN A 439 -14.47 -19.33 -1.69
C ASN A 439 -12.94 -19.20 -1.66
N ASP A 440 -12.38 -18.57 -2.68
CA ASP A 440 -10.97 -18.25 -2.80
C ASP A 440 -10.65 -16.92 -2.11
N VAL A 441 -9.35 -16.59 -2.03
CA VAL A 441 -8.90 -15.28 -1.52
C VAL A 441 -8.14 -14.51 -2.59
N VAL A 442 -8.60 -13.31 -2.95
CA VAL A 442 -7.90 -12.39 -3.86
C VAL A 442 -7.29 -11.25 -3.06
N THR A 443 -6.00 -10.99 -3.23
CA THR A 443 -5.30 -9.99 -2.41
C THR A 443 -4.07 -9.40 -3.07
N VAL A 444 -3.80 -8.15 -2.72
CA VAL A 444 -2.49 -7.53 -2.90
C VAL A 444 -1.49 -8.12 -1.90
N LEU A 445 -0.28 -8.43 -2.36
CA LEU A 445 0.75 -9.01 -1.50
C LEU A 445 1.54 -7.97 -0.70
N ASN A 446 1.71 -6.76 -1.26
CA ASN A 446 2.38 -5.62 -0.62
C ASN A 446 1.93 -4.27 -1.21
N VAL A 447 1.08 -3.53 -0.48
CA VAL A 447 0.53 -2.22 -0.90
C VAL A 447 1.55 -1.07 -0.95
N HIS A 448 2.74 -1.26 -0.42
CA HIS A 448 3.88 -0.33 -0.52
C HIS A 448 4.96 -0.85 -1.47
N GLY A 449 4.64 -1.91 -2.22
CA GLY A 449 5.56 -2.63 -3.07
C GLY A 449 4.85 -3.04 -4.35
N TRP A 450 4.81 -4.35 -4.57
CA TRP A 450 4.26 -4.97 -5.76
C TRP A 450 3.48 -6.22 -5.34
N GLY A 451 2.65 -6.75 -6.23
CA GLY A 451 2.06 -8.07 -6.07
C GLY A 451 0.55 -8.06 -5.99
N LEU A 452 -0.10 -8.82 -6.86
CA LEU A 452 -1.51 -9.21 -6.82
C LEU A 452 -1.58 -10.70 -7.11
N ALA A 453 -2.29 -11.44 -6.26
CA ALA A 453 -2.47 -12.88 -6.41
C ALA A 453 -3.89 -13.27 -5.98
N TRP A 454 -4.32 -14.43 -6.47
CA TRP A 454 -5.44 -15.15 -5.88
C TRP A 454 -4.98 -16.48 -5.32
N TYR A 455 -5.67 -16.95 -4.29
CA TYR A 455 -5.35 -18.14 -3.52
C TYR A 455 -6.52 -19.10 -3.67
N GLU A 456 -6.32 -20.09 -4.53
CA GLU A 456 -7.29 -21.15 -4.81
C GLU A 456 -7.47 -22.03 -3.60
N GLN A 457 -8.68 -22.08 -3.06
CA GLN A 457 -9.00 -22.98 -1.97
C GLN A 457 -8.96 -24.42 -2.45
N LYS A 458 -8.33 -25.28 -1.65
CA LYS A 458 -8.40 -26.73 -1.78
C LYS A 458 -8.98 -27.31 -0.52
N ARG A 459 -9.92 -28.24 -0.69
CA ARG A 459 -10.60 -28.93 0.40
C ARG A 459 -10.40 -30.43 0.28
N ASP A 460 -9.76 -31.01 1.29
CA ASP A 460 -9.64 -32.47 1.44
C ASP A 460 -10.17 -32.89 2.81
N SER A 461 -11.26 -33.65 2.82
CA SER A 461 -11.86 -34.20 4.04
C SER A 461 -12.12 -33.14 5.13
N GLY A 462 -12.50 -31.93 4.71
CA GLY A 462 -12.75 -30.77 5.59
C GLY A 462 -11.52 -29.91 5.90
N THR A 463 -10.31 -30.36 5.56
CA THR A 463 -9.09 -29.57 5.70
C THR A 463 -8.98 -28.57 4.57
N ILE A 464 -8.83 -27.29 4.90
CA ILE A 464 -8.64 -26.20 3.95
C ILE A 464 -7.14 -25.94 3.76
N SER A 465 -6.73 -25.78 2.51
CA SER A 465 -5.41 -25.31 2.10
C SER A 465 -5.52 -24.39 0.89
N PHE A 466 -4.46 -23.67 0.54
CA PHE A 466 -4.48 -22.71 -0.56
C PHE A 466 -3.35 -22.92 -1.55
N VAL A 467 -3.65 -22.78 -2.84
CA VAL A 467 -2.66 -22.72 -3.92
C VAL A 467 -2.60 -21.29 -4.46
N GLN A 468 -1.43 -20.67 -4.39
CA GLN A 468 -1.25 -19.30 -4.87
C GLN A 468 -1.10 -19.25 -6.40
N HIS A 469 -1.86 -18.36 -7.03
CA HIS A 469 -1.78 -18.00 -8.44
C HIS A 469 -1.40 -16.53 -8.60
N MET A 470 -0.21 -16.27 -9.14
CA MET A 470 0.30 -14.90 -9.31
C MET A 470 -0.35 -14.23 -10.51
N VAL A 471 -0.85 -13.01 -10.32
CA VAL A 471 -1.51 -12.20 -11.37
C VAL A 471 -0.59 -11.08 -11.85
N MET A 472 0.00 -10.36 -10.88
CA MET A 472 0.96 -9.28 -11.11
C MET A 472 2.03 -9.35 -10.03
N ASP A 473 3.29 -9.15 -10.39
CA ASP A 473 4.42 -8.97 -9.48
C ASP A 473 5.16 -7.67 -9.84
N ASP A 474 6.45 -7.72 -10.18
CA ASP A 474 7.26 -6.55 -10.51
C ASP A 474 7.55 -6.43 -12.02
N LEU A 475 8.31 -5.39 -12.38
CA LEU A 475 8.67 -5.08 -13.76
C LEU A 475 9.53 -6.14 -14.47
N ALA A 476 10.10 -7.10 -13.74
CA ALA A 476 10.93 -8.17 -14.29
C ALA A 476 10.12 -9.45 -14.61
N THR A 477 8.84 -9.50 -14.22
CA THR A 477 7.98 -10.66 -14.38
C THR A 477 7.01 -10.53 -15.55
N LYS A 478 6.43 -11.66 -15.98
CA LYS A 478 5.31 -11.68 -16.92
C LYS A 478 4.03 -11.47 -16.12
N ASN A 479 3.36 -10.34 -16.35
CA ASN A 479 2.14 -9.95 -15.64
C ASN A 479 0.91 -10.14 -16.52
N ALA A 480 -0.26 -10.39 -15.91
CA ALA A 480 -1.53 -10.47 -16.62
C ALA A 480 -1.77 -9.20 -17.45
N GLY A 481 -2.18 -9.35 -18.71
CA GLY A 481 -2.40 -8.23 -19.64
C GLY A 481 -1.18 -7.33 -19.90
N ASN A 482 0.04 -7.73 -19.49
CA ASN A 482 1.22 -6.87 -19.38
C ASN A 482 1.00 -5.61 -18.51
N VAL A 483 0.07 -5.67 -17.56
CA VAL A 483 -0.20 -4.59 -16.61
C VAL A 483 0.65 -4.81 -15.37
N VAL A 484 1.38 -3.77 -14.97
CA VAL A 484 2.21 -3.80 -13.77
C VAL A 484 2.31 -2.40 -13.18
N PHE A 485 2.10 -2.29 -11.87
CA PHE A 485 2.25 -1.04 -11.14
C PHE A 485 2.58 -1.32 -9.68
N SER A 486 3.32 -0.40 -9.08
CA SER A 486 3.65 -0.46 -7.66
C SER A 486 2.60 0.24 -6.82
N GLN A 487 2.65 -0.02 -5.52
CA GLN A 487 1.74 0.51 -4.52
C GLN A 487 0.25 0.25 -4.85
N PRO A 488 -0.13 -0.99 -5.24
CA PRO A 488 -1.54 -1.35 -5.37
C PRO A 488 -2.18 -1.28 -3.98
N HIS A 489 -2.82 -0.17 -3.64
CA HIS A 489 -3.28 0.09 -2.27
C HIS A 489 -4.79 -0.05 -2.20
N GLY A 490 -5.59 1.00 -2.34
CA GLY A 490 -7.05 0.90 -2.30
C GLY A 490 -7.59 -0.17 -3.25
N SER A 491 -8.35 -1.11 -2.68
CA SER A 491 -8.99 -2.21 -3.39
C SER A 491 -10.38 -2.53 -2.83
N THR A 492 -11.21 -3.12 -3.65
CA THR A 492 -12.52 -3.71 -3.30
C THR A 492 -12.86 -4.80 -4.30
N PHE A 493 -14.02 -5.44 -4.16
CA PHE A 493 -14.51 -6.40 -5.14
C PHE A 493 -16.02 -6.27 -5.32
N ALA A 494 -16.46 -6.35 -6.58
CA ALA A 494 -17.84 -6.18 -7.00
C ALA A 494 -18.00 -6.79 -8.39
N ASP A 495 -19.22 -7.17 -8.78
CA ASP A 495 -19.52 -7.53 -10.16
C ASP A 495 -19.50 -6.24 -11.00
N VAL A 496 -18.35 -5.92 -11.61
CA VAL A 496 -18.15 -4.64 -12.29
C VAL A 496 -18.76 -4.66 -13.68
N ASP A 497 -18.76 -5.82 -14.33
CA ASP A 497 -19.24 -5.95 -15.70
C ASP A 497 -20.62 -6.57 -15.88
N GLY A 498 -21.26 -6.98 -14.79
CA GLY A 498 -22.64 -7.45 -14.73
C GLY A 498 -22.81 -8.92 -15.13
N ASP A 499 -21.74 -9.71 -15.09
CA ASP A 499 -21.78 -11.13 -15.48
C ASP A 499 -22.12 -12.07 -14.31
N GLY A 500 -22.35 -11.53 -13.11
CA GLY A 500 -22.69 -12.25 -11.90
C GLY A 500 -21.49 -12.80 -11.13
N ILE A 501 -20.26 -12.50 -11.55
CA ILE A 501 -19.02 -12.93 -10.89
C ILE A 501 -18.33 -11.69 -10.30
N PRO A 502 -17.92 -11.70 -9.02
CA PRO A 502 -17.14 -10.59 -8.48
C PRO A 502 -15.80 -10.42 -9.21
N ASP A 503 -15.49 -9.17 -9.55
CA ASP A 503 -14.20 -8.71 -10.05
C ASP A 503 -13.40 -8.02 -8.94
N PHE A 504 -12.07 -7.96 -9.08
CA PHE A 504 -11.21 -7.29 -8.10
C PHE A 504 -10.79 -5.90 -8.58
N VAL A 505 -11.27 -4.84 -7.92
CA VAL A 505 -10.91 -3.45 -8.20
C VAL A 505 -9.69 -3.07 -7.39
N VAL A 506 -8.66 -2.51 -8.02
CA VAL A 506 -7.44 -2.07 -7.33
C VAL A 506 -6.73 -0.99 -8.13
N GLY A 507 -6.10 -0.05 -7.43
CA GLY A 507 -5.27 0.97 -8.08
C GLY A 507 -4.08 1.40 -7.27
N LYS A 508 -3.26 2.25 -7.89
CA LYS A 508 -2.05 2.80 -7.30
C LYS A 508 -2.43 3.92 -6.32
N ARG A 509 -1.98 3.80 -5.07
CA ARG A 509 -1.90 4.97 -4.19
C ARG A 509 -0.64 5.76 -4.51
N TYR A 510 -0.83 6.78 -5.35
CA TYR A 510 0.25 7.67 -5.78
C TYR A 510 0.88 8.34 -4.56
N TRP A 511 2.19 8.17 -4.39
CA TRP A 511 2.96 8.66 -3.24
C TRP A 511 2.49 8.14 -1.87
N SER A 512 2.37 6.82 -1.70
CA SER A 512 1.94 6.21 -0.43
C SER A 512 2.71 6.75 0.78
N HIS A 513 4.02 6.94 0.65
CA HIS A 513 4.88 7.60 1.64
C HIS A 513 5.35 9.01 1.28
N ARG A 514 4.42 9.88 0.84
CA ARG A 514 4.68 11.28 0.43
C ARG A 514 5.49 11.35 -0.87
N ASP A 515 5.77 12.56 -1.36
CA ASP A 515 6.59 12.75 -2.56
C ASP A 515 8.06 12.37 -2.27
N ASP A 516 8.37 11.08 -2.22
CA ASP A 516 9.73 10.56 -2.09
C ASP A 516 9.89 9.18 -2.75
N TYR A 517 11.08 8.57 -2.62
CA TYR A 517 11.44 7.26 -3.17
C TYR A 517 11.57 6.15 -2.11
N LEU A 518 10.86 6.28 -0.99
CA LEU A 518 10.76 5.23 0.02
C LEU A 518 9.93 4.03 -0.47
N ASP A 519 8.91 4.27 -1.29
CA ASP A 519 8.16 3.23 -2.01
C ASP A 519 8.74 3.04 -3.42
N PRO A 520 8.62 1.85 -4.05
CA PRO A 520 9.08 1.64 -5.40
C PRO A 520 8.18 2.37 -6.40
N ASP A 521 8.77 2.88 -7.48
CA ASP A 521 8.11 3.61 -8.57
C ASP A 521 6.99 4.57 -8.11
N PRO A 522 7.27 5.52 -7.22
CA PRO A 522 6.27 6.40 -6.59
C PRO A 522 5.63 7.39 -7.58
N HIS A 523 6.33 7.66 -8.68
CA HIS A 523 5.91 8.53 -9.78
C HIS A 523 5.42 7.76 -11.01
N GLY A 524 5.24 6.44 -10.91
CA GLY A 524 4.55 5.66 -11.93
C GLY A 524 3.09 6.11 -12.07
N GLU A 525 2.46 5.76 -13.20
CA GLU A 525 1.09 6.16 -13.50
C GLU A 525 0.12 5.81 -12.36
N ALA A 526 -0.71 6.78 -11.96
CA ALA A 526 -1.74 6.61 -10.95
C ALA A 526 -2.93 5.85 -11.54
N VAL A 527 -2.71 4.57 -11.82
CA VAL A 527 -3.71 3.71 -12.47
C VAL A 527 -4.78 3.21 -11.50
N LEU A 528 -5.96 2.99 -12.04
CA LEU A 528 -7.08 2.28 -11.42
C LEU A 528 -7.58 1.25 -12.44
N TYR A 529 -7.60 -0.01 -12.02
CA TYR A 529 -8.05 -1.16 -12.81
C TYR A 529 -9.16 -1.89 -12.04
N TYR A 530 -10.02 -2.58 -12.77
CA TYR A 530 -10.63 -3.80 -12.25
C TYR A 530 -10.00 -4.99 -12.96
N TYR A 531 -9.81 -6.08 -12.24
CA TYR A 531 -9.36 -7.34 -12.80
C TYR A 531 -10.59 -8.22 -12.95
N LYS A 532 -11.03 -8.37 -14.20
CA LYS A 532 -12.17 -9.21 -14.56
C LYS A 532 -11.87 -10.65 -14.16
N THR A 533 -12.77 -11.26 -13.39
CA THR A 533 -12.71 -12.67 -13.06
C THR A 533 -13.22 -13.50 -14.23
N VAL A 534 -12.36 -14.36 -14.79
CA VAL A 534 -12.70 -15.21 -15.93
C VAL A 534 -12.53 -16.68 -15.54
N ARG A 535 -13.63 -17.42 -15.54
CA ARG A 535 -13.60 -18.88 -15.39
C ARG A 535 -13.06 -19.50 -16.67
N ASN A 536 -11.85 -20.05 -16.58
CA ASN A 536 -11.12 -20.64 -17.70
C ASN A 536 -10.56 -22.01 -17.28
N PRO A 537 -11.24 -23.12 -17.61
CA PRO A 537 -10.80 -24.47 -17.26
C PRO A 537 -9.43 -24.87 -17.82
N LYS A 538 -8.86 -24.09 -18.76
CA LYS A 538 -7.51 -24.32 -19.31
C LYS A 538 -6.42 -23.54 -18.57
N ALA A 539 -6.79 -22.56 -17.75
CA ALA A 539 -5.85 -21.82 -16.92
C ALA A 539 -5.45 -22.65 -15.68
N PRO A 540 -4.25 -22.46 -15.13
CA PRO A 540 -3.91 -22.98 -13.81
C PRO A 540 -4.98 -22.60 -12.78
N GLY A 541 -5.49 -23.57 -12.03
CA GLY A 541 -6.54 -23.36 -11.03
C GLY A 541 -7.95 -23.13 -11.60
N GLY A 542 -8.14 -23.08 -12.92
CA GLY A 542 -9.47 -22.94 -13.55
C GLY A 542 -10.01 -21.49 -13.60
N GLY A 543 -9.25 -20.51 -13.13
CA GLY A 543 -9.64 -19.09 -13.11
C GLY A 543 -8.50 -18.14 -13.49
N GLU A 544 -8.84 -16.99 -14.06
CA GLU A 544 -7.91 -15.92 -14.42
C GLU A 544 -8.44 -14.56 -13.96
N LEU A 545 -7.54 -13.66 -13.57
CA LEU A 545 -7.84 -12.26 -13.30
C LEU A 545 -7.26 -11.41 -14.45
N VAL A 546 -8.13 -10.88 -15.31
CA VAL A 546 -7.77 -10.14 -16.54
C VAL A 546 -7.90 -8.64 -16.31
N PRO A 547 -6.82 -7.84 -16.40
CA PRO A 547 -6.88 -6.42 -16.08
C PRO A 547 -7.64 -5.62 -17.14
N GLU A 548 -8.56 -4.78 -16.69
CA GLU A 548 -9.34 -3.84 -17.46
C GLU A 548 -9.18 -2.43 -16.87
N LEU A 549 -8.70 -1.49 -17.67
CA LEU A 549 -8.43 -0.13 -17.22
C LEU A 549 -9.75 0.56 -16.85
N ILE A 550 -9.78 1.27 -15.73
CA ILE A 550 -10.83 2.25 -15.42
C ILE A 550 -10.32 3.64 -15.80
N ASN A 551 -9.19 4.05 -15.22
CA ASN A 551 -8.51 5.32 -15.51
C ASN A 551 -7.00 5.22 -15.21
N ASN A 552 -6.15 5.95 -15.95
CA ASN A 552 -4.68 5.89 -15.79
C ASN A 552 -4.06 7.02 -14.95
N HIS A 553 -4.85 7.95 -14.41
CA HIS A 553 -4.39 9.18 -13.75
C HIS A 553 -4.99 9.51 -12.39
N THR A 554 -6.06 8.86 -11.93
CA THR A 554 -6.66 9.14 -10.62
C THR A 554 -6.02 8.35 -9.50
N GLY A 555 -5.65 7.09 -9.74
CA GLY A 555 -5.18 6.17 -8.73
C GLY A 555 -6.25 5.89 -7.68
N THR A 556 -5.80 5.50 -6.49
CA THR A 556 -6.67 5.19 -5.34
C THR A 556 -6.11 5.75 -4.04
N GLY A 557 -6.93 5.71 -2.99
CA GLY A 557 -6.51 5.98 -1.64
C GLY A 557 -6.18 4.74 -0.84
N SER A 558 -6.58 4.76 0.43
CA SER A 558 -6.59 3.56 1.26
C SER A 558 -7.70 2.60 0.85
N ASP A 559 -8.76 3.15 0.26
CA ASP A 559 -9.96 2.43 -0.15
C ASP A 559 -10.40 2.79 -1.58
N VAL A 560 -11.26 1.93 -2.12
CA VAL A 560 -12.09 2.20 -3.31
C VAL A 560 -13.49 1.69 -3.00
N PHE A 561 -14.49 2.54 -3.25
CA PHE A 561 -15.88 2.19 -2.98
C PHE A 561 -16.58 1.82 -4.28
N ALA A 562 -17.36 0.74 -4.26
CA ALA A 562 -18.12 0.26 -5.41
C ALA A 562 -19.60 0.11 -5.03
N THR A 563 -20.49 0.78 -5.76
CA THR A 563 -21.94 0.63 -5.63
C THR A 563 -22.63 1.10 -6.90
N ASP A 564 -23.83 0.63 -7.17
CA ASP A 564 -24.73 1.26 -8.16
C ASP A 564 -25.38 2.50 -7.53
N LEU A 565 -24.88 3.70 -7.86
CA LEU A 565 -25.30 4.97 -7.25
C LEU A 565 -26.65 5.45 -7.77
N ASN A 566 -26.94 5.18 -9.05
CA ASN A 566 -28.12 5.70 -9.76
C ASN A 566 -29.21 4.62 -10.01
N LYS A 567 -28.98 3.37 -9.57
CA LYS A 567 -29.87 2.22 -9.69
C LYS A 567 -30.13 1.81 -11.15
N ASP A 568 -29.16 2.00 -12.04
CA ASP A 568 -29.27 1.62 -13.45
C ASP A 568 -28.78 0.19 -13.76
N GLY A 569 -28.30 -0.52 -12.74
CA GLY A 569 -27.78 -1.88 -12.82
C GLY A 569 -26.30 -1.96 -13.20
N ALA A 570 -25.61 -0.84 -13.41
CA ALA A 570 -24.17 -0.80 -13.57
C ALA A 570 -23.46 -0.50 -12.25
N MET A 571 -22.29 -1.12 -12.06
CA MET A 571 -21.45 -0.81 -10.90
C MET A 571 -20.70 0.51 -11.13
N ASP A 572 -20.89 1.47 -10.21
CA ASP A 572 -20.10 2.70 -10.18
C ASP A 572 -18.94 2.57 -9.20
N ILE A 573 -17.84 3.24 -9.52
CA ILE A 573 -16.63 3.25 -8.69
C ILE A 573 -16.35 4.66 -8.17
N VAL A 574 -16.24 4.81 -6.85
CA VAL A 574 -15.86 6.07 -6.20
C VAL A 574 -14.45 5.94 -5.63
N THR A 575 -13.59 6.90 -5.94
CA THR A 575 -12.23 6.94 -5.40
C THR A 575 -11.85 8.33 -4.89
N THR A 576 -11.14 8.37 -3.77
CA THR A 576 -10.61 9.58 -3.14
C THR A 576 -9.10 9.46 -3.03
N THR A 577 -8.41 10.48 -3.53
CA THR A 577 -6.97 10.45 -3.73
C THR A 577 -6.37 11.83 -3.51
N ARG A 578 -5.06 11.93 -3.68
CA ARG A 578 -4.36 13.22 -3.70
C ARG A 578 -4.75 14.11 -4.88
N PHE A 579 -5.37 13.55 -5.91
CA PHE A 579 -5.88 14.30 -7.07
C PHE A 579 -7.33 14.75 -6.90
N GLY A 580 -7.96 14.44 -5.76
CA GLY A 580 -9.34 14.79 -5.47
C GLY A 580 -10.26 13.59 -5.33
N THR A 581 -11.55 13.80 -5.58
CA THR A 581 -12.60 12.77 -5.49
C THR A 581 -13.28 12.59 -6.84
N PHE A 582 -13.47 11.34 -7.24
CA PHE A 582 -14.00 10.98 -8.56
C PHE A 582 -15.06 9.89 -8.44
N ILE A 583 -16.10 10.00 -9.26
CA ILE A 583 -17.03 8.92 -9.61
C ILE A 583 -16.68 8.45 -11.02
N PHE A 584 -16.61 7.14 -11.21
CA PHE A 584 -16.59 6.47 -12.49
C PHE A 584 -17.92 5.77 -12.66
N TRP A 585 -18.80 6.41 -13.43
CA TRP A 585 -20.13 5.90 -13.73
C TRP A 585 -20.03 4.70 -14.66
N GLY A 586 -20.52 3.54 -14.21
CA GLY A 586 -20.58 2.33 -15.02
C GLY A 586 -21.47 2.51 -16.25
N THR A 587 -21.26 1.68 -17.27
CA THR A 587 -22.18 1.60 -18.41
C THR A 587 -22.97 0.30 -18.28
N PRO A 588 -24.31 0.37 -18.20
CA PRO A 588 -25.15 -0.83 -18.17
C PRO A 588 -24.91 -1.72 -19.39
N LEU A 589 -25.03 -3.04 -19.21
CA LEU A 589 -25.04 -3.95 -20.35
C LEU A 589 -26.22 -3.61 -21.29
N PRO A 590 -26.03 -3.65 -22.62
CA PRO A 590 -27.15 -3.54 -23.55
C PRO A 590 -28.16 -4.65 -23.25
N ILE A 591 -29.41 -4.26 -23.00
CA ILE A 591 -30.54 -5.18 -22.78
C ILE A 591 -30.83 -6.00 -24.05
#